data_AF-A0A2E1XDI1-F1
#
_entry.id   AF-A0A2E1XDI1-F1
#
_cell.length_a   1.000
_cell.length_b   1.000
_cell.length_c   1.000
_cell.angle_alpha   90.00
_cell.angle_beta   90.00
_cell.angle_gamma   90.00
#
_symmetry.space_group_name_H-M   'P 1'
#
loop_
_entity.id
_entity.type
_entity.pdbx_description
1 polymer ?
#
loop_
_entity_poly.entity_id
_entity_poly.type
_entity_poly.pdbx_seq_one_letter_code
_entity_poly.pdbx_strand_id
1 'polypeptide(L)'
;MSRVLLMLAGAVFLAGLVFLETSRYAEMRRLRDRTATLQEDVRSAEEKADAALAAIIAPETLSRATDSVYLIVVNGASRGTAFVIDRERGVLAGAAHTASSLPLDDPDANVYLLNRASSAKIPVLSTRLHAGFGAFRTLVEDHQPIRSDSSIYAPQAAPLRDLAFDAALITVNPVDPATGEAVLGPALPIASEDALLALEPGAPIAVIGYPYDTLDDGFAPDAATSRVERGVISAITPPLDSAQEKRDPAIANLIIHRLATAGGNSGSPILNAAGEVIGIHTHGIESPSSNADGAAQRADVLYDLLSQEREQKRLNEVFLPAWRRLLSHWTRAEDALSWSFFMEYARPGEKPAPSVQSLVGAAAEPFDRVIETLEFEPATQSRCLDAPELAEPPDAGDGVESESRAFVIREKGEYAEFWRTVDRRSEHVLFAFDYSLRSKKGFCPLTAYWRKKGDTRLQVARNRASFELHLPPSPEAGVEDYQILLRRDQRCDPVSAQFMTGAISWPAAAQMAAQTVAFEKRPPAAKNEESHALAGMQRAWRRFRACRLSPKDARPEDCSPPEYIELEPSSREQ
;
A
#
# COMPACT_ATOMS: atom_id res chain seq x y z
N MET A 1 -24.51 57.10 -43.26
CA MET A 1 -25.02 55.92 -42.52
C MET A 1 -23.92 55.01 -41.98
N SER A 2 -22.91 54.61 -42.76
CA SER A 2 -21.88 53.64 -42.33
C SER A 2 -21.11 53.98 -41.02
N ARG A 3 -20.66 55.24 -40.84
CA ARG A 3 -19.95 55.66 -39.61
C ARG A 3 -20.80 55.62 -38.33
N VAL A 4 -22.10 55.91 -38.45
CA VAL A 4 -23.02 55.90 -37.30
C VAL A 4 -23.31 54.46 -36.86
N LEU A 5 -23.44 53.52 -37.81
CA LEU A 5 -23.61 52.10 -37.51
C LEU A 5 -22.38 51.51 -36.80
N LEU A 6 -21.17 51.89 -37.22
CA LEU A 6 -19.92 51.45 -36.60
C LEU A 6 -19.75 51.96 -35.16
N MET A 7 -20.13 53.22 -34.87
CA MET A 7 -20.09 53.74 -33.50
C MET A 7 -21.13 53.07 -32.60
N LEU A 8 -22.33 52.80 -33.10
CA LEU A 8 -23.37 52.06 -32.37
C LEU A 8 -22.94 50.62 -32.09
N ALA A 9 -22.35 49.92 -33.07
CA ALA A 9 -21.82 48.57 -32.86
C ALA A 9 -20.68 48.55 -31.82
N GLY A 10 -19.78 49.53 -31.84
CA GLY A 10 -18.73 49.69 -30.85
C GLY A 10 -19.25 49.94 -29.43
N ALA A 11 -20.26 50.81 -29.28
CA ALA A 11 -20.88 51.09 -27.99
C ALA A 11 -21.62 49.88 -27.41
N VAL A 12 -22.33 49.11 -28.23
CA VAL A 12 -23.01 47.87 -27.81
C VAL A 12 -21.98 46.80 -27.40
N PHE A 13 -20.88 46.66 -28.14
CA PHE A 13 -19.81 45.73 -27.79
C PHE A 13 -19.14 46.11 -26.46
N LEU A 14 -18.83 47.39 -26.25
CA LEU A 14 -18.24 47.88 -25.01
C LEU A 14 -19.18 47.68 -23.82
N ALA A 15 -20.48 47.99 -23.99
CA ALA A 15 -21.50 47.75 -22.97
C ALA A 15 -21.66 46.26 -22.63
N GLY A 16 -21.58 45.39 -23.64
CA GLY A 16 -21.55 43.94 -23.46
C GLY A 16 -20.36 43.46 -22.63
N LEU A 17 -19.15 43.98 -22.91
CA LEU A 17 -17.94 43.66 -22.14
C LEU A 17 -18.03 44.15 -20.68
N VAL A 18 -18.53 45.37 -20.45
CA VAL A 18 -18.75 45.89 -19.09
C VAL A 18 -19.80 45.07 -18.35
N PHE A 19 -20.88 44.64 -19.02
CA PHE A 19 -21.89 43.76 -18.43
C PHE A 19 -21.30 42.39 -18.07
N LEU A 20 -20.48 41.78 -18.94
CA LEU A 20 -19.78 40.52 -18.70
C LEU A 20 -18.79 40.62 -17.51
N GLU A 21 -17.99 41.69 -17.44
CA GLU A 21 -17.05 41.90 -16.33
C GLU A 21 -17.80 42.17 -15.01
N THR A 22 -18.86 42.98 -15.02
CA THR A 22 -19.67 43.21 -13.83
C THR A 22 -20.42 41.96 -13.37
N SER A 23 -20.90 41.11 -14.30
CA SER A 23 -21.51 39.82 -13.94
C SER A 23 -20.48 38.85 -13.34
N ARG A 24 -19.27 38.76 -13.90
CA ARG A 24 -18.18 37.95 -13.34
C ARG A 24 -17.75 38.45 -11.96
N TYR A 25 -17.65 39.77 -11.78
CA TYR A 25 -17.32 40.37 -10.49
C TYR A 25 -18.41 40.10 -9.44
N ALA A 26 -19.68 40.22 -9.81
CA ALA A 26 -20.80 39.89 -8.93
C ALA A 26 -20.84 38.41 -8.56
N GLU A 27 -20.54 37.51 -9.50
CA GLU A 27 -20.43 36.06 -9.24
C GLU A 27 -19.25 35.72 -8.33
N MET A 28 -18.06 36.28 -8.58
CA MET A 28 -16.90 36.11 -7.70
C MET A 28 -17.15 36.63 -6.29
N ARG A 29 -17.85 37.77 -6.15
CA ARG A 29 -18.23 38.31 -4.85
C ARG A 29 -19.21 37.37 -4.13
N ARG A 30 -20.23 36.87 -4.82
CA ARG A 30 -21.18 35.87 -4.26
C ARG A 30 -20.47 34.58 -3.84
N LEU A 31 -19.53 34.09 -4.64
CA LEU A 31 -18.73 32.91 -4.29
C LEU A 31 -17.86 33.18 -3.07
N ARG A 32 -17.16 34.33 -3.01
CA ARG A 32 -16.37 34.72 -1.85
C ARG A 32 -17.22 34.84 -0.57
N ASP A 33 -18.37 35.50 -0.67
CA ASP A 33 -19.29 35.66 0.46
C ASP A 33 -19.81 34.30 0.94
N ARG A 34 -20.19 33.40 0.01
CA ARG A 34 -20.62 32.04 0.33
C ARG A 34 -19.50 31.21 0.96
N THR A 35 -18.27 31.32 0.47
CA THR A 35 -17.10 30.66 1.07
C THR A 35 -16.85 31.18 2.49
N ALA A 36 -16.94 32.49 2.72
CA ALA A 36 -16.78 33.07 4.05
C ALA A 36 -17.88 32.60 5.02
N THR A 37 -19.14 32.54 4.58
CA THR A 37 -20.24 31.99 5.40
C THR A 37 -20.02 30.52 5.71
N LEU A 38 -19.64 29.70 4.72
CA LEU A 38 -19.34 28.28 4.94
C LEU A 38 -18.17 28.09 5.91
N GLN A 39 -17.12 28.92 5.84
CA GLN A 39 -16.00 28.87 6.77
C GLN A 39 -16.43 29.22 8.20
N GLU A 40 -17.30 30.22 8.37
CA GLU A 40 -17.86 30.58 9.68
C GLU A 40 -18.77 29.47 10.23
N ASP A 41 -19.64 28.90 9.39
CA ASP A 41 -20.53 27.81 9.78
C ASP A 41 -19.74 26.56 10.20
N VAL A 42 -18.66 26.22 9.48
CA VAL A 42 -17.75 25.12 9.82
C VAL A 42 -17.07 25.40 11.16
N ARG A 43 -16.47 26.58 11.36
CA ARG A 43 -15.83 26.94 12.64
C ARG A 43 -16.82 26.90 13.80
N SER A 44 -18.03 27.42 13.62
CA SER A 44 -19.07 27.39 14.66
C SER A 44 -19.51 25.96 14.98
N ALA A 45 -19.59 25.09 13.97
CA ALA A 45 -19.91 23.68 14.18
C ALA A 45 -18.78 22.93 14.92
N GLU A 46 -17.52 23.20 14.55
CA GLU A 46 -16.33 22.66 15.22
C GLU A 46 -16.29 23.08 16.70
N GLU A 47 -16.43 24.38 17.00
CA GLU A 47 -16.45 24.88 18.38
C GLU A 47 -17.56 24.24 19.24
N LYS A 48 -18.76 24.04 18.65
CA LYS A 48 -19.87 23.37 19.35
C LYS A 48 -19.62 21.89 19.56
N ALA A 49 -19.04 21.21 18.56
CA ALA A 49 -18.68 19.81 18.66
C ALA A 49 -17.60 19.60 19.73
N ASP A 50 -16.57 20.44 19.74
CA ASP A 50 -15.50 20.41 20.73
C ASP A 50 -16.02 20.68 22.14
N ALA A 51 -16.89 21.67 22.31
CA ALA A 51 -17.53 21.94 23.60
C ALA A 51 -18.38 20.75 24.08
N ALA A 52 -19.16 20.13 23.19
CA ALA A 52 -19.96 18.96 23.52
C ALA A 52 -19.09 17.75 23.90
N LEU A 53 -17.99 17.51 23.17
CA LEU A 53 -17.06 16.43 23.45
C LEU A 53 -16.25 16.68 24.73
N ALA A 54 -15.83 17.93 24.99
CA ALA A 54 -15.16 18.30 26.23
C ALA A 54 -16.07 18.16 27.47
N ALA A 55 -17.38 18.31 27.30
CA ALA A 55 -18.35 18.05 28.36
C ALA A 55 -18.48 16.56 28.69
N ILE A 56 -18.16 15.67 27.75
CA ILE A 56 -18.19 14.21 27.96
C ILE A 56 -16.83 13.69 28.42
N ILE A 57 -15.74 14.16 27.81
CA ILE A 57 -14.36 13.78 28.15
C ILE A 57 -13.69 14.98 28.84
N ALA A 58 -13.75 14.94 30.17
CA ALA A 58 -13.27 16.01 31.03
C ALA A 58 -11.79 16.37 30.74
N PRO A 59 -11.45 17.68 30.62
CA PRO A 59 -10.07 18.12 30.41
C PRO A 59 -9.07 17.58 31.42
N GLU A 60 -9.48 17.42 32.68
CA GLU A 60 -8.65 16.91 33.77
C GLU A 60 -8.26 15.44 33.55
N THR A 61 -9.15 14.65 32.95
CA THR A 61 -8.87 13.26 32.58
C THR A 61 -7.77 13.20 31.53
N LEU A 62 -7.82 14.04 30.50
CA LEU A 62 -6.82 14.08 29.43
C LEU A 62 -5.50 14.71 29.88
N SER A 63 -5.57 15.72 30.76
CA SER A 63 -4.38 16.32 31.36
C SER A 63 -3.58 15.30 32.15
N ARG A 64 -4.23 14.46 32.97
CA ARG A 64 -3.53 13.38 33.71
C ARG A 64 -2.95 12.33 32.78
N ALA A 65 -3.68 11.97 31.73
CA ALA A 65 -3.21 10.96 30.78
C ALA A 65 -1.99 11.43 29.96
N THR A 66 -1.81 12.74 29.79
CA THR A 66 -0.67 13.32 29.06
C THR A 66 0.68 12.99 29.70
N ASP A 67 0.73 12.84 31.03
CA ASP A 67 1.95 12.46 31.75
C ASP A 67 2.39 11.01 31.45
N SER A 68 1.51 10.21 30.85
CA SER A 68 1.72 8.80 30.53
C SER A 68 2.00 8.56 29.04
N VAL A 69 2.07 9.61 28.22
CA VAL A 69 2.23 9.53 26.76
C VAL A 69 3.57 10.10 26.35
N TYR A 70 4.30 9.38 25.51
CA TYR A 70 5.69 9.67 25.18
C TYR A 70 5.90 9.72 23.68
N LEU A 71 6.70 10.69 23.24
CA LEU A 71 7.25 10.74 21.90
C LEU A 71 8.38 9.70 21.76
N ILE A 72 8.37 8.93 20.67
CA ILE A 72 9.48 8.06 20.29
C ILE A 72 10.43 8.84 19.38
N VAL A 73 11.70 8.93 19.76
CA VAL A 73 12.74 9.64 19.02
C VAL A 73 13.83 8.69 18.57
N VAL A 74 14.23 8.78 17.29
CA VAL A 74 15.37 8.06 16.71
C VAL A 74 16.30 9.07 16.06
N ASN A 75 17.54 9.17 16.55
CA ASN A 75 18.57 10.07 16.00
C ASN A 75 18.08 11.52 15.87
N GLY A 76 17.27 11.97 16.85
CA GLY A 76 16.71 13.32 16.88
C GLY A 76 15.46 13.53 16.04
N ALA A 77 14.93 12.51 15.35
CA ALA A 77 13.68 12.57 14.58
C ALA A 77 12.52 11.86 15.29
N SER A 78 11.31 12.43 15.21
CA SER A 78 10.07 11.77 15.66
C SER A 78 9.80 10.52 14.84
N ARG A 79 9.42 9.42 15.51
CA ARG A 79 8.97 8.17 14.86
C ARG A 79 7.55 7.76 15.20
N GLY A 80 6.99 8.27 16.29
CA GLY A 80 5.64 7.94 16.73
C GLY A 80 5.43 8.26 18.20
N THR A 81 4.39 7.68 18.77
CA THR A 81 3.96 7.85 20.15
C THR A 81 3.91 6.49 20.85
N ALA A 82 4.15 6.48 22.16
CA ALA A 82 3.93 5.34 23.05
C ALA A 82 3.20 5.78 24.33
N PHE A 83 2.60 4.87 25.07
CA PHE A 83 1.96 5.18 26.35
C PHE A 83 2.15 4.10 27.40
N VAL A 84 2.22 4.49 28.67
CA VAL A 84 2.51 3.58 29.79
C VAL A 84 1.31 2.68 30.08
N ILE A 85 1.54 1.37 30.13
CA ILE A 85 0.54 0.36 30.54
C ILE A 85 0.95 -0.40 31.80
N ASP A 86 2.25 -0.46 32.11
CA ASP A 86 2.78 -0.98 33.37
C ASP A 86 4.01 -0.16 33.79
N ARG A 87 3.79 0.76 34.73
CA ARG A 87 4.82 1.68 35.21
C ARG A 87 5.94 0.94 35.94
N GLU A 88 5.60 -0.06 36.75
CA GLU A 88 6.55 -0.75 37.62
C GLU A 88 7.51 -1.61 36.83
N ARG A 89 7.04 -2.17 35.70
CA ARG A 89 7.86 -3.01 34.82
C ARG A 89 8.46 -2.26 33.63
N GLY A 90 8.20 -0.96 33.50
CA GLY A 90 8.72 -0.17 32.40
C GLY A 90 8.12 -0.54 31.04
N VAL A 91 6.84 -0.92 31.01
CA VAL A 91 6.17 -1.36 29.78
C VAL A 91 5.24 -0.28 29.26
N LEU A 92 5.46 0.07 27.99
CA LEU A 92 4.62 0.95 27.21
C LEU A 92 4.01 0.20 26.03
N ALA A 93 2.87 0.68 25.53
CA ALA A 93 2.26 0.26 24.28
C ALA A 93 2.50 1.30 23.18
N GLY A 94 2.53 0.84 21.93
CA GLY A 94 2.62 1.69 20.74
C GLY A 94 2.21 0.92 19.48
N ALA A 95 2.40 1.51 18.30
CA ALA A 95 2.10 0.86 17.02
C ALA A 95 3.23 -0.11 16.61
N ALA A 96 2.87 -1.26 16.03
CA ALA A 96 3.84 -2.26 15.59
C ALA A 96 4.73 -1.73 14.46
N HIS A 97 4.17 -1.01 13.49
CA HIS A 97 4.96 -0.48 12.38
C HIS A 97 6.02 0.52 12.87
N THR A 98 5.69 1.36 13.86
CA THR A 98 6.67 2.25 14.49
C THR A 98 7.73 1.44 15.22
N ALA A 99 7.33 0.50 16.08
CA ALA A 99 8.24 -0.33 16.87
C ALA A 99 9.17 -1.19 16.00
N SER A 100 8.67 -1.71 14.87
CA SER A 100 9.45 -2.53 13.91
C SER A 100 10.52 -1.73 13.16
N SER A 101 10.40 -0.40 13.14
CA SER A 101 11.35 0.50 12.46
C SER A 101 12.44 1.04 13.38
N LEU A 102 12.43 0.67 14.66
CA LEU A 102 13.43 1.13 15.63
C LEU A 102 14.73 0.35 15.42
N PRO A 103 15.86 1.03 15.15
CA PRO A 103 17.14 0.39 14.90
C PRO A 103 17.83 0.00 16.22
N LEU A 104 17.20 -0.84 17.04
CA LEU A 104 17.73 -1.22 18.36
C LEU A 104 18.99 -2.09 18.29
N ASP A 105 19.24 -2.71 17.14
CA ASP A 105 20.45 -3.49 16.87
C ASP A 105 21.63 -2.61 16.38
N ASP A 106 21.38 -1.34 16.07
CA ASP A 106 22.40 -0.38 15.66
C ASP A 106 22.97 0.34 16.91
N PRO A 107 24.22 0.07 17.32
CA PRO A 107 24.80 0.67 18.52
C PRO A 107 25.01 2.18 18.40
N ASP A 108 25.03 2.74 17.19
CA ASP A 108 25.17 4.17 16.95
C ASP A 108 23.81 4.88 16.94
N ALA A 109 22.70 4.12 16.91
CA ALA A 109 21.37 4.70 16.93
C ALA A 109 20.96 5.11 18.35
N ASN A 110 20.54 6.37 18.48
CA ASN A 110 19.99 6.90 19.72
C ASN A 110 18.46 6.80 19.68
N VAL A 111 17.92 5.77 20.34
CA VAL A 111 16.47 5.51 20.46
C VAL A 111 15.99 5.75 21.88
N TYR A 112 15.12 6.74 22.07
CA TYR A 112 14.61 7.09 23.40
C TYR A 112 13.17 7.58 23.36
N LEU A 113 12.53 7.54 24.52
CA LEU A 113 11.23 8.14 24.79
C LEU A 113 11.42 9.52 25.42
N LEU A 114 10.54 10.45 25.07
CA LEU A 114 10.52 11.80 25.61
C LEU A 114 9.10 12.21 25.99
N ASN A 115 8.94 12.71 27.21
CA ASN A 115 7.71 13.40 27.65
C ASN A 115 8.11 14.75 28.24
N ARG A 116 7.36 15.81 27.90
CA ARG A 116 7.62 17.18 28.36
C ARG A 116 7.53 17.31 29.89
N ALA A 117 6.68 16.52 30.55
CA ALA A 117 6.51 16.54 32.00
C ALA A 117 7.79 16.19 32.75
N SER A 118 8.59 15.23 32.25
CA SER A 118 9.87 14.85 32.87
C SER A 118 11.08 15.49 32.18
N SER A 119 10.98 15.84 30.89
CA SER A 119 12.11 16.17 30.01
C SER A 119 13.21 15.10 29.97
N ALA A 120 12.97 13.93 30.56
CA ALA A 120 13.93 12.84 30.63
C ALA A 120 13.94 12.09 29.30
N LYS A 121 15.15 11.79 28.80
CA LYS A 121 15.36 10.91 27.65
C LYS A 121 15.49 9.50 28.18
N ILE A 122 14.47 8.68 27.99
CA ILE A 122 14.39 7.34 28.54
C ILE A 122 14.78 6.33 27.44
N PRO A 123 15.94 5.66 27.52
CA PRO A 123 16.38 4.74 26.47
C PRO A 123 15.39 3.59 26.26
N VAL A 124 15.11 3.27 25.00
CA VAL A 124 14.34 2.08 24.65
C VAL A 124 15.24 0.85 24.70
N LEU A 125 14.84 -0.18 25.45
CA LEU A 125 15.62 -1.40 25.63
C LEU A 125 15.23 -2.49 24.64
N SER A 126 13.94 -2.68 24.41
CA SER A 126 13.43 -3.71 23.50
C SER A 126 12.02 -3.39 23.04
N THR A 127 11.60 -4.04 21.96
CA THR A 127 10.21 -4.05 21.50
C THR A 127 9.71 -5.48 21.35
N ARG A 128 8.39 -5.66 21.45
CA ARG A 128 7.71 -6.91 21.11
C ARG A 128 6.47 -6.61 20.29
N LEU A 129 6.48 -7.02 19.03
CA LEU A 129 5.36 -6.83 18.11
C LEU A 129 4.27 -7.87 18.38
N HIS A 130 3.01 -7.52 18.11
CA HIS A 130 1.93 -8.50 18.11
C HIS A 130 2.12 -9.48 16.93
N ALA A 131 2.10 -10.79 17.17
CA ALA A 131 2.30 -11.84 16.17
C ALA A 131 1.28 -11.75 15.03
N GLY A 132 0.05 -11.35 15.35
CA GLY A 132 -1.00 -11.03 14.38
C GLY A 132 -0.63 -9.97 13.34
N PHE A 133 0.28 -9.03 13.64
CA PHE A 133 0.76 -8.02 12.70
C PHE A 133 1.49 -8.67 11.53
N GLY A 134 2.49 -9.50 11.82
CA GLY A 134 3.24 -10.25 10.80
C GLY A 134 2.35 -11.27 10.10
N ALA A 135 1.56 -12.03 10.87
CA ALA A 135 0.72 -13.10 10.32
C ALA A 135 -0.35 -12.59 9.34
N PHE A 136 -0.97 -11.44 9.61
CA PHE A 136 -1.89 -10.81 8.65
C PHE A 136 -1.18 -10.38 7.38
N ARG A 137 -0.01 -9.75 7.51
CA ARG A 137 0.78 -9.29 6.36
C ARG A 137 1.18 -10.45 5.46
N THR A 138 1.74 -11.53 6.01
CA THR A 138 2.05 -12.76 5.26
C THR A 138 0.80 -13.31 4.58
N LEU A 139 -0.33 -13.41 5.30
CA LEU A 139 -1.57 -13.92 4.72
C LEU A 139 -2.05 -13.09 3.50
N VAL A 140 -1.96 -11.76 3.59
CA VAL A 140 -2.34 -10.88 2.48
C VAL A 140 -1.35 -10.97 1.32
N GLU A 141 -0.04 -11.04 1.59
CA GLU A 141 0.98 -11.23 0.55
C GLU A 141 0.89 -12.59 -0.14
N ASP A 142 0.50 -13.64 0.57
CA ASP A 142 0.25 -14.96 -0.02
C ASP A 142 -1.00 -14.95 -0.90
N HIS A 143 -2.03 -14.18 -0.51
CA HIS A 143 -3.30 -14.10 -1.25
C HIS A 143 -3.23 -13.15 -2.46
N GLN A 144 -2.42 -12.10 -2.38
CA GLN A 144 -2.23 -11.08 -3.43
C GLN A 144 -3.57 -10.52 -3.97
N PRO A 145 -4.39 -9.89 -3.12
CA PRO A 145 -5.75 -9.52 -3.48
C PRO A 145 -5.79 -8.45 -4.59
N ILE A 146 -6.63 -8.71 -5.58
CA ILE A 146 -6.98 -7.78 -6.65
C ILE A 146 -8.37 -7.20 -6.39
N ARG A 147 -8.49 -5.89 -6.59
CA ARG A 147 -9.73 -5.14 -6.47
C ARG A 147 -10.81 -5.69 -7.41
N SER A 148 -11.93 -6.11 -6.85
CA SER A 148 -13.04 -6.72 -7.60
C SER A 148 -13.70 -5.75 -8.59
N ASP A 149 -13.67 -4.44 -8.30
CA ASP A 149 -14.18 -3.36 -9.16
C ASP A 149 -13.21 -2.96 -10.28
N SER A 150 -11.97 -3.47 -10.26
CA SER A 150 -10.98 -3.14 -11.30
C SER A 150 -11.31 -3.82 -12.63
N SER A 151 -10.89 -3.17 -13.73
CA SER A 151 -11.03 -3.70 -15.08
C SER A 151 -10.12 -4.91 -15.25
N ILE A 152 -10.60 -5.96 -15.91
CA ILE A 152 -9.78 -7.15 -16.15
C ILE A 152 -8.56 -6.87 -17.04
N TYR A 153 -8.60 -5.89 -17.94
CA TYR A 153 -7.42 -5.47 -18.73
C TYR A 153 -6.37 -4.67 -17.93
N ALA A 154 -6.71 -4.25 -16.72
CA ALA A 154 -5.85 -3.45 -15.87
C ALA A 154 -6.18 -3.74 -14.40
N PRO A 155 -5.97 -4.99 -13.95
CA PRO A 155 -6.31 -5.39 -12.60
C PRO A 155 -5.47 -4.57 -11.62
N GLN A 156 -6.13 -4.05 -10.57
CA GLN A 156 -5.48 -3.23 -9.57
C GLN A 156 -5.32 -4.02 -8.28
N ALA A 157 -4.09 -4.11 -7.77
CA ALA A 157 -3.85 -4.67 -6.46
C ALA A 157 -4.56 -3.85 -5.37
N ALA A 158 -5.07 -4.53 -4.34
CA ALA A 158 -5.67 -3.90 -3.19
C ALA A 158 -4.57 -3.53 -2.17
N PRO A 159 -4.34 -2.25 -1.83
CA PRO A 159 -3.29 -1.86 -0.89
C PRO A 159 -3.74 -2.04 0.56
N LEU A 160 -3.68 -3.27 1.08
CA LEU A 160 -4.17 -3.63 2.42
C LEU A 160 -3.08 -3.51 3.47
N ARG A 161 -2.59 -2.30 3.71
CA ARG A 161 -1.41 -2.04 4.54
C ARG A 161 -1.73 -1.91 6.04
N ASP A 162 -1.00 -2.64 6.89
CA ASP A 162 -0.93 -2.42 8.35
C ASP A 162 -2.30 -2.36 9.06
N LEU A 163 -3.33 -2.99 8.48
CA LEU A 163 -4.72 -2.87 8.94
C LEU A 163 -5.00 -3.71 10.19
N ALA A 164 -4.20 -4.74 10.47
CA ALA A 164 -4.47 -5.70 11.54
C ALA A 164 -3.36 -5.74 12.58
N PHE A 165 -3.74 -5.68 13.86
CA PHE A 165 -2.84 -5.90 15.00
C PHE A 165 -1.57 -5.05 14.98
N ASP A 166 -1.64 -3.85 14.43
CA ASP A 166 -0.56 -2.86 14.46
C ASP A 166 -0.34 -2.30 15.88
N ALA A 167 0.14 -3.18 16.77
CA ALA A 167 0.36 -2.96 18.19
C ALA A 167 1.66 -3.63 18.64
N ALA A 168 2.39 -2.97 19.53
CA ALA A 168 3.62 -3.48 20.13
C ALA A 168 3.76 -3.05 21.58
N LEU A 169 4.57 -3.82 22.32
CA LEU A 169 5.12 -3.40 23.61
C LEU A 169 6.51 -2.81 23.41
N ILE A 170 6.81 -1.79 24.19
CA ILE A 170 8.11 -1.12 24.27
C ILE A 170 8.57 -1.19 25.72
N THR A 171 9.78 -1.68 25.95
CA THR A 171 10.35 -1.85 27.29
C THR A 171 11.43 -0.82 27.55
N VAL A 172 11.42 -0.22 28.73
CA VAL A 172 12.45 0.71 29.23
C VAL A 172 12.87 0.35 30.64
N ASN A 173 13.90 1.01 31.18
CA ASN A 173 14.14 0.96 32.61
C ASN A 173 13.11 1.85 33.33
N PRO A 174 12.25 1.31 34.22
CA PRO A 174 11.23 2.10 34.92
C PRO A 174 11.81 3.07 35.94
N VAL A 175 13.09 2.91 36.31
CA VAL A 175 13.77 3.68 37.36
C VAL A 175 15.04 4.31 36.79
N ASP A 176 15.28 5.58 37.09
CA ASP A 176 16.55 6.22 36.77
C ASP A 176 17.65 5.60 37.64
N PRO A 177 18.69 4.98 37.05
CA PRO A 177 19.74 4.32 37.83
C PRO A 177 20.55 5.30 38.70
N ALA A 178 20.58 6.59 38.39
CA ALA A 178 21.30 7.60 39.15
C ALA A 178 20.52 8.08 40.40
N THR A 179 19.20 8.21 40.28
CA THR A 179 18.36 8.77 41.36
C THR A 179 17.55 7.73 42.12
N GLY A 180 17.30 6.56 41.51
CA GLY A 180 16.37 5.56 42.04
C GLY A 180 14.90 5.95 41.92
N GLU A 181 14.57 7.04 41.21
CA GLU A 181 13.20 7.52 41.05
C GLU A 181 12.54 6.93 39.79
N ALA A 182 11.21 6.79 39.84
CA ALA A 182 10.45 6.31 38.69
C ALA A 182 10.41 7.36 37.57
N VAL A 183 10.86 6.98 36.36
CA VAL A 183 10.95 7.89 35.21
C VAL A 183 9.68 7.96 34.36
N LEU A 184 8.80 6.96 34.54
CA LEU A 184 7.53 6.88 33.83
C LEU A 184 6.40 7.54 34.61
N GLY A 185 5.45 8.14 33.88
CA GLY A 185 4.15 8.55 34.40
C GLY A 185 3.29 7.36 34.87
N PRO A 186 2.09 7.61 35.41
CA PRO A 186 1.19 6.54 35.84
C PRO A 186 0.76 5.66 34.66
N ALA A 187 0.45 4.39 34.90
CA ALA A 187 -0.12 3.53 33.86
C ALA A 187 -1.53 4.01 33.48
N LEU A 188 -1.84 4.02 32.18
CA LEU A 188 -3.19 4.28 31.70
C LEU A 188 -4.03 3.00 31.87
N PRO A 189 -5.23 3.08 32.47
CA PRO A 189 -6.09 1.91 32.60
C PRO A 189 -6.56 1.45 31.22
N ILE A 190 -6.50 0.15 30.94
CA ILE A 190 -7.04 -0.45 29.72
C ILE A 190 -8.50 -0.83 29.99
N ALA A 191 -9.42 -0.45 29.10
CA ALA A 191 -10.83 -0.81 29.24
C ALA A 191 -11.02 -2.33 29.20
N SER A 192 -11.93 -2.85 30.03
CA SER A 192 -12.22 -4.30 30.09
C SER A 192 -12.63 -4.89 28.74
N GLU A 193 -12.40 -6.19 28.53
CA GLU A 193 -12.78 -6.88 27.28
C GLU A 193 -14.25 -6.70 26.92
N ASP A 194 -15.15 -6.79 27.90
CA ASP A 194 -16.60 -6.58 27.69
C ASP A 194 -16.90 -5.16 27.19
N ALA A 195 -16.23 -4.16 27.77
CA ALA A 195 -16.38 -2.76 27.34
C ALA A 195 -15.83 -2.54 25.91
N LEU A 196 -14.73 -3.20 25.56
CA LEU A 196 -14.13 -3.13 24.23
C LEU A 196 -15.03 -3.78 23.16
N LEU A 197 -15.63 -4.94 23.48
CA LEU A 197 -16.57 -5.62 22.59
C LEU A 197 -17.89 -4.85 22.43
N ALA A 198 -18.25 -4.01 23.40
CA ALA A 198 -19.43 -3.15 23.39
C ALA A 198 -19.21 -1.76 22.75
N LEU A 199 -18.04 -1.49 22.16
CA LEU A 199 -17.80 -0.23 21.46
C LEU A 199 -18.74 -0.08 20.25
N GLU A 200 -19.31 1.11 20.09
CA GLU A 200 -20.27 1.41 19.03
C GLU A 200 -19.92 2.72 18.31
N PRO A 201 -20.33 2.86 17.02
CA PRO A 201 -20.28 4.15 16.34
C PRO A 201 -21.00 5.25 17.12
N GLY A 202 -20.40 6.45 17.14
CA GLY A 202 -20.88 7.61 17.88
C GLY A 202 -20.32 7.71 19.31
N ALA A 203 -19.66 6.67 19.83
CA ALA A 203 -19.01 6.75 21.13
C ALA A 203 -17.92 7.85 21.13
N PRO A 204 -17.90 8.72 22.16
CA PRO A 204 -16.93 9.81 22.25
C PRO A 204 -15.56 9.27 22.63
N ILE A 205 -14.54 9.77 21.94
CA ILE A 205 -13.15 9.35 22.13
C ILE A 205 -12.21 10.55 22.14
N ALA A 206 -11.02 10.35 22.71
CA ALA A 206 -9.92 11.29 22.62
C ALA A 206 -8.62 10.58 22.24
N VAL A 207 -7.71 11.28 21.57
CA VAL A 207 -6.35 10.82 21.28
C VAL A 207 -5.35 11.81 21.88
N ILE A 208 -4.27 11.27 22.45
CA ILE A 208 -3.15 12.05 22.95
C ILE A 208 -1.90 11.60 22.19
N GLY A 209 -1.26 12.49 21.44
CA GLY A 209 -0.16 12.11 20.57
C GLY A 209 0.84 13.22 20.29
N TYR A 210 1.90 12.88 19.58
CA TYR A 210 2.90 13.82 19.11
C TYR A 210 2.88 13.90 17.58
N PRO A 211 1.83 14.50 16.99
CA PRO A 211 1.79 14.67 15.54
C PRO A 211 2.94 15.60 15.14
N TYR A 212 3.74 15.19 14.16
CA TYR A 212 4.70 16.11 13.56
C TYR A 212 3.97 16.98 12.54
N ASP A 213 3.96 18.29 12.80
CA ASP A 213 3.48 19.27 11.84
C ASP A 213 4.58 19.49 10.81
N THR A 214 4.27 19.32 9.52
CA THR A 214 5.25 19.48 8.43
C THR A 214 5.58 20.94 8.13
N LEU A 215 5.18 21.86 9.00
CA LEU A 215 5.34 23.31 8.78
C LEU A 215 6.75 23.82 9.07
N ASP A 216 7.56 23.09 9.84
CA ASP A 216 8.97 23.41 10.07
C ASP A 216 9.86 22.21 9.67
N ASP A 217 10.78 22.44 8.72
CA ASP A 217 11.81 21.47 8.28
C ASP A 217 12.80 21.09 9.42
N GLY A 218 12.68 21.71 10.60
CA GLY A 218 13.48 21.45 11.79
C GLY A 218 12.63 20.90 12.94
N PHE A 219 12.51 19.57 13.02
CA PHE A 219 11.94 18.95 14.21
C PHE A 219 12.89 19.13 15.41
N ALA A 220 12.41 19.81 16.45
CA ALA A 220 13.12 19.94 17.73
C ALA A 220 12.43 19.06 18.78
N PRO A 221 12.94 17.86 19.08
CA PRO A 221 12.29 16.93 20.01
C PRO A 221 11.97 17.56 21.37
N ASP A 222 12.89 18.36 21.90
CA ASP A 222 12.77 18.97 23.22
C ASP A 222 11.67 20.06 23.27
N ALA A 223 11.19 20.54 22.12
CA ALA A 223 10.06 21.47 22.02
C ALA A 223 8.72 20.77 21.71
N ALA A 224 8.76 19.46 21.39
CA ALA A 224 7.57 18.71 21.03
C ALA A 224 6.59 18.68 22.21
N THR A 225 5.34 19.06 21.94
CA THR A 225 4.26 19.03 22.92
C THR A 225 3.19 18.08 22.42
N SER A 226 2.67 17.25 23.32
CA SER A 226 1.56 16.38 22.97
C SER A 226 0.35 17.23 22.56
N ARG A 227 -0.41 16.75 21.59
CA ARG A 227 -1.69 17.31 21.19
C ARG A 227 -2.80 16.38 21.66
N VAL A 228 -3.90 16.99 22.09
CA VAL A 228 -5.10 16.29 22.51
C VAL A 228 -6.17 16.59 21.48
N GLU A 229 -6.74 15.54 20.90
CA GLU A 229 -7.84 15.65 19.95
C GLU A 229 -9.04 14.87 20.46
N ARG A 230 -10.25 15.38 20.19
CA ARG A 230 -11.52 14.74 20.56
C ARG A 230 -12.35 14.48 19.32
N GLY A 231 -13.13 13.42 19.37
CA GLY A 231 -13.95 13.00 18.24
C GLY A 231 -14.85 11.84 18.62
N VAL A 232 -15.26 11.08 17.61
CA VAL A 232 -16.15 9.93 17.79
C VAL A 232 -15.68 8.74 16.96
N ILE A 233 -16.10 7.56 17.39
CA ILE A 233 -15.98 6.34 16.59
C ILE A 233 -16.93 6.44 15.40
N SER A 234 -16.41 6.34 14.17
CA SER A 234 -17.18 6.25 12.94
C SER A 234 -17.68 4.82 12.69
N ALA A 235 -16.83 3.82 12.92
CA ALA A 235 -17.14 2.42 12.74
C ALA A 235 -16.23 1.52 13.57
N ILE A 236 -16.70 0.30 13.86
CA ILE A 236 -15.87 -0.79 14.38
C ILE A 236 -15.96 -1.92 13.35
N THR A 237 -14.83 -2.27 12.73
CA THR A 237 -14.77 -3.22 11.62
C THR A 237 -13.63 -4.21 11.80
N PRO A 238 -13.67 -5.38 11.14
CA PRO A 238 -12.45 -6.16 10.93
C PRO A 238 -11.46 -5.38 10.02
N PRO A 239 -10.20 -5.81 9.93
CA PRO A 239 -9.20 -5.22 9.03
C PRO A 239 -9.57 -5.38 7.55
N LEU A 240 -10.44 -6.34 7.25
CA LEU A 240 -10.97 -6.63 5.92
C LEU A 240 -12.49 -6.56 6.01
N ASP A 241 -13.10 -5.51 5.46
CA ASP A 241 -14.55 -5.36 5.51
C ASP A 241 -15.24 -6.09 4.34
N SER A 242 -16.40 -6.69 4.62
CA SER A 242 -17.27 -7.31 3.62
C SER A 242 -18.72 -7.10 4.01
N ALA A 243 -19.46 -6.41 3.14
CA ALA A 243 -20.90 -6.20 3.33
C ALA A 243 -21.73 -7.49 3.35
N GLN A 244 -21.14 -8.62 2.93
CA GLN A 244 -21.80 -9.93 2.90
C GLN A 244 -21.72 -10.66 4.23
N GLU A 245 -20.78 -10.30 5.10
CA GLU A 245 -20.55 -10.96 6.37
C GLU A 245 -21.34 -10.28 7.50
N LYS A 246 -21.84 -11.09 8.43
CA LYS A 246 -22.47 -10.54 9.64
C LYS A 246 -21.37 -9.87 10.49
N ARG A 247 -21.68 -8.69 11.03
CA ARG A 247 -20.81 -8.03 12.02
C ARG A 247 -20.59 -8.96 13.22
N ASP A 248 -19.33 -9.27 13.48
CA ASP A 248 -18.88 -10.05 14.63
C ASP A 248 -17.88 -9.20 15.44
N PRO A 249 -18.27 -8.73 16.65
CA PRO A 249 -17.40 -7.94 17.51
C PRO A 249 -16.08 -8.62 17.85
N ALA A 250 -16.01 -9.96 17.84
CA ALA A 250 -14.80 -10.69 18.20
C ALA A 250 -13.67 -10.50 17.18
N ILE A 251 -14.02 -10.34 15.89
CA ILE A 251 -13.05 -10.11 14.80
C ILE A 251 -12.94 -8.64 14.41
N ALA A 252 -13.88 -7.80 14.85
CA ALA A 252 -13.91 -6.37 14.55
C ALA A 252 -12.96 -5.59 15.48
N ASN A 253 -11.65 -5.70 15.20
CA ASN A 253 -10.58 -5.11 16.01
C ASN A 253 -10.05 -3.76 15.49
N LEU A 254 -10.65 -3.20 14.43
CA LEU A 254 -10.29 -1.90 13.89
C LEU A 254 -11.34 -0.85 14.27
N ILE A 255 -10.89 0.21 14.94
CA ILE A 255 -11.68 1.41 15.25
C ILE A 255 -11.43 2.41 14.14
N ILE A 256 -12.48 2.78 13.42
CA ILE A 256 -12.47 3.90 12.46
C ILE A 256 -12.99 5.13 13.18
N HIS A 257 -12.32 6.26 13.08
CA HIS A 257 -12.69 7.47 13.79
C HIS A 257 -12.49 8.75 12.98
N ARG A 258 -13.17 9.82 13.42
CA ARG A 258 -13.01 11.18 12.90
C ARG A 258 -12.20 12.02 13.89
N LEU A 259 -10.89 11.83 13.85
CA LEU A 259 -9.91 12.67 14.53
C LEU A 259 -8.91 13.13 13.47
N ALA A 260 -8.24 14.25 13.67
CA ALA A 260 -7.19 14.65 12.74
C ALA A 260 -6.00 13.69 12.91
N THR A 261 -5.69 12.96 11.83
CA THR A 261 -4.55 12.06 11.82
C THR A 261 -3.39 12.72 11.11
N ALA A 262 -2.26 12.85 11.79
CA ALA A 262 -0.99 13.19 11.18
C ALA A 262 0.05 12.15 11.54
N GLY A 263 1.15 12.11 10.79
CA GLY A 263 2.28 11.28 11.18
C GLY A 263 2.78 11.68 12.57
N GLY A 264 3.29 10.72 13.34
CA GLY A 264 3.67 10.91 14.75
C GLY A 264 2.57 10.50 15.74
N ASN A 265 1.30 10.48 15.33
CA ASN A 265 0.20 9.92 16.13
C ASN A 265 0.20 8.37 16.16
N SER A 266 1.00 7.70 15.31
CA SER A 266 1.15 6.24 15.34
C SER A 266 1.58 5.78 16.73
N GLY A 267 0.76 4.94 17.36
CA GLY A 267 0.95 4.40 18.71
C GLY A 267 0.30 5.19 19.84
N SER A 268 -0.34 6.33 19.55
CA SER A 268 -1.09 7.10 20.55
C SER A 268 -2.24 6.29 21.17
N PRO A 269 -2.53 6.45 22.48
CA PRO A 269 -3.72 5.84 23.07
C PRO A 269 -4.99 6.54 22.56
N ILE A 270 -6.01 5.75 22.26
CA ILE A 270 -7.40 6.22 22.14
C ILE A 270 -8.08 6.00 23.49
N LEU A 271 -8.59 7.07 24.07
CA LEU A 271 -9.24 7.10 25.38
C LEU A 271 -10.75 7.25 25.25
N ASN A 272 -11.50 6.52 26.08
CA ASN A 272 -12.94 6.75 26.27
C ASN A 272 -13.20 7.90 27.27
N ALA A 273 -14.48 8.18 27.55
CA ALA A 273 -14.89 9.20 28.52
C ALA A 273 -14.42 8.94 29.96
N ALA A 274 -14.17 7.68 30.33
CA ALA A 274 -13.62 7.30 31.63
C ALA A 274 -12.09 7.48 31.71
N GLY A 275 -11.42 7.83 30.60
CA GLY A 275 -9.96 7.91 30.53
C GLY A 275 -9.28 6.55 30.39
N GLU A 276 -10.03 5.52 30.01
CA GLU A 276 -9.50 4.18 29.75
C GLU A 276 -9.08 4.05 28.29
N VAL A 277 -7.99 3.34 28.05
CA VAL A 277 -7.50 3.01 26.72
C VAL A 277 -8.44 2.01 26.08
N ILE A 278 -9.06 2.42 24.98
CA ILE A 278 -9.92 1.58 24.13
C ILE A 278 -9.27 1.22 22.79
N GLY A 279 -8.18 1.88 22.42
CA GLY A 279 -7.42 1.54 21.23
C GLY A 279 -6.04 2.17 21.14
N ILE A 280 -5.32 1.81 20.09
CA ILE A 280 -3.97 2.28 19.73
C ILE A 280 -4.07 2.86 18.33
N HIS A 281 -3.86 4.17 18.19
CA HIS A 281 -3.91 4.85 16.91
C HIS A 281 -2.84 4.32 15.95
N THR A 282 -3.18 4.05 14.70
CA THR A 282 -2.26 3.46 13.71
C THR A 282 -1.92 4.44 12.60
N HIS A 283 -2.82 4.60 11.63
CA HIS A 283 -2.62 5.42 10.44
C HIS A 283 -3.94 5.98 9.91
N GLY A 284 -3.87 6.99 9.05
CA GLY A 284 -5.03 7.47 8.30
C GLY A 284 -5.38 6.52 7.16
N ILE A 285 -6.67 6.29 6.91
CA ILE A 285 -7.10 5.46 5.79
C ILE A 285 -6.94 6.26 4.49
N GLU A 286 -5.85 6.01 3.76
CA GLU A 286 -5.63 6.58 2.43
C GLU A 286 -6.41 5.77 1.38
N SER A 287 -7.68 6.12 1.15
CA SER A 287 -8.42 5.63 -0.02
C SER A 287 -9.12 6.80 -0.75
N PRO A 288 -9.33 6.72 -2.07
CA PRO A 288 -10.09 7.74 -2.80
C PRO A 288 -11.50 7.97 -2.28
N SER A 289 -12.04 6.99 -1.55
CA SER A 289 -13.35 6.99 -0.91
C SER A 289 -13.32 7.31 0.59
N SER A 290 -12.15 7.53 1.17
CA SER A 290 -12.00 7.84 2.59
C SER A 290 -12.31 9.32 2.85
N ASN A 291 -13.04 9.60 3.92
CA ASN A 291 -13.32 10.97 4.37
C ASN A 291 -12.21 11.51 5.28
N ALA A 292 -10.95 11.14 5.00
CA ALA A 292 -9.81 11.33 5.91
C ALA A 292 -10.04 10.70 7.29
N ASP A 293 -10.74 9.56 7.34
CA ASP A 293 -10.94 8.82 8.59
C ASP A 293 -9.60 8.24 9.09
N GLY A 294 -9.41 8.28 10.41
CA GLY A 294 -8.31 7.63 11.11
C GLY A 294 -8.65 6.20 11.50
N ALA A 295 -7.62 5.37 11.67
CA ALA A 295 -7.75 3.99 12.13
C ALA A 295 -6.94 3.74 13.41
N ALA A 296 -7.43 2.80 14.22
CA ALA A 296 -6.78 2.35 15.43
C ALA A 296 -7.08 0.88 15.73
N GLN A 297 -6.12 0.17 16.33
CA GLN A 297 -6.36 -1.17 16.85
C GLN A 297 -7.12 -1.09 18.16
N ARG A 298 -8.19 -1.85 18.32
CA ARG A 298 -8.90 -1.95 19.61
C ARG A 298 -7.98 -2.52 20.68
N ALA A 299 -8.09 -2.03 21.92
CA ALA A 299 -7.10 -2.31 22.96
C ALA A 299 -7.06 -3.77 23.45
N ASP A 300 -7.94 -4.65 22.98
CA ASP A 300 -7.92 -6.07 23.36
C ASP A 300 -6.69 -6.81 22.82
N VAL A 301 -6.01 -6.22 21.83
CA VAL A 301 -4.68 -6.63 21.36
C VAL A 301 -3.60 -6.49 22.43
N LEU A 302 -3.78 -5.61 23.42
CA LEU A 302 -2.83 -5.46 24.54
C LEU A 302 -2.91 -6.64 25.49
N TYR A 303 -4.11 -7.17 25.75
CA TYR A 303 -4.27 -8.39 26.54
C TYR A 303 -3.63 -9.61 25.86
N ASP A 304 -3.64 -9.64 24.53
CA ASP A 304 -2.90 -10.65 23.75
C ASP A 304 -1.40 -10.46 23.95
N LEU A 305 -0.91 -9.22 23.81
CA LEU A 305 0.49 -8.94 24.05
C LEU A 305 0.94 -9.26 25.50
N LEU A 306 0.09 -9.12 26.50
CA LEU A 306 0.47 -9.46 27.88
C LEU A 306 0.48 -10.97 28.14
N SER A 307 -0.09 -11.79 27.25
CA SER A 307 -0.13 -13.25 27.35
C SER A 307 0.07 -13.94 26.00
N GLN A 308 1.28 -14.43 25.76
CA GLN A 308 1.64 -15.14 24.51
C GLN A 308 0.71 -16.34 24.22
N GLU A 309 0.24 -17.05 25.25
CA GLU A 309 -0.72 -18.15 25.09
C GLU A 309 -2.06 -17.64 24.56
N ARG A 310 -2.60 -16.55 25.13
CA ARG A 310 -3.85 -15.93 24.67
C ARG A 310 -3.71 -15.41 23.25
N GLU A 311 -2.61 -14.71 22.95
CA GLU A 311 -2.26 -14.21 21.62
C GLU A 311 -2.30 -15.32 20.57
N GLN A 312 -1.55 -16.41 20.80
CA GLN A 312 -1.47 -17.52 19.86
C GLN A 312 -2.82 -18.23 19.70
N LYS A 313 -3.56 -18.41 20.80
CA LYS A 313 -4.87 -19.04 20.80
C LYS A 313 -5.87 -18.24 19.97
N ARG A 314 -6.03 -16.94 20.25
CA ARG A 314 -6.96 -16.08 19.50
C ARG A 314 -6.55 -15.96 18.04
N LEU A 315 -5.25 -15.85 17.75
CA LEU A 315 -4.76 -15.79 16.37
C LEU A 315 -5.19 -17.03 15.58
N ASN A 316 -5.00 -18.22 16.15
CA ASN A 316 -5.31 -19.49 15.48
C ASN A 316 -6.82 -19.79 15.41
N GLU A 317 -7.55 -19.53 16.49
CA GLU A 317 -8.96 -19.95 16.62
C GLU A 317 -9.94 -18.90 16.07
N VAL A 318 -9.57 -17.61 16.09
CA VAL A 318 -10.47 -16.50 15.76
C VAL A 318 -10.00 -15.76 14.51
N PHE A 319 -8.81 -15.19 14.55
CA PHE A 319 -8.40 -14.18 13.56
C PHE A 319 -7.96 -14.78 12.22
N LEU A 320 -7.03 -15.73 12.19
CA LEU A 320 -6.57 -16.33 10.93
C LEU A 320 -7.70 -16.98 10.12
N PRO A 321 -8.63 -17.77 10.71
CA PRO A 321 -9.77 -18.30 9.97
C PRO A 321 -10.69 -17.20 9.43
N ALA A 322 -10.96 -16.16 10.23
CA ALA A 322 -11.80 -15.04 9.81
C ALA A 322 -11.16 -14.24 8.67
N TRP A 323 -9.86 -13.94 8.74
CA TRP A 323 -9.17 -13.21 7.68
C TRP A 323 -9.08 -14.00 6.38
N ARG A 324 -8.83 -15.31 6.43
CA ARG A 324 -8.87 -16.17 5.24
C ARG A 324 -10.24 -16.14 4.58
N ARG A 325 -11.31 -16.24 5.39
CA ARG A 325 -12.69 -16.12 4.91
C ARG A 325 -12.93 -14.75 4.28
N LEU A 326 -12.52 -13.67 4.92
CA LEU A 326 -12.71 -12.31 4.42
C LEU A 326 -11.90 -12.03 3.14
N LEU A 327 -10.66 -12.51 3.06
CA LEU A 327 -9.83 -12.43 1.84
C LEU A 327 -10.41 -13.22 0.68
N SER A 328 -11.14 -14.31 0.93
CA SER A 328 -11.76 -15.10 -0.15
C SER A 328 -12.80 -14.33 -0.98
N HIS A 329 -13.30 -13.18 -0.47
CA HIS A 329 -14.14 -12.26 -1.23
C HIS A 329 -13.37 -11.46 -2.30
N TRP A 330 -12.03 -11.47 -2.24
CA TRP A 330 -11.13 -10.82 -3.18
C TRP A 330 -10.54 -11.85 -4.14
N THR A 331 -10.56 -11.53 -5.43
CA THR A 331 -9.89 -12.36 -6.45
C THR A 331 -8.39 -12.32 -6.24
N ARG A 332 -7.73 -13.48 -6.36
CA ARG A 332 -6.28 -13.59 -6.27
C ARG A 332 -5.62 -13.05 -7.54
N ALA A 333 -4.39 -12.56 -7.41
CA ALA A 333 -3.62 -12.08 -8.56
C ALA A 333 -3.42 -13.15 -9.63
N GLU A 334 -3.17 -14.41 -9.23
CA GLU A 334 -2.98 -15.54 -10.15
C GLU A 334 -4.18 -15.76 -11.08
N ASP A 335 -5.41 -15.56 -10.58
CA ASP A 335 -6.63 -15.71 -11.37
C ASP A 335 -6.85 -14.47 -12.25
N ALA A 336 -6.80 -13.27 -11.64
CA ALA A 336 -7.11 -12.03 -12.34
C ALA A 336 -6.12 -11.71 -13.45
N LEU A 337 -4.82 -11.94 -13.24
CA LEU A 337 -3.78 -11.67 -14.22
C LEU A 337 -3.81 -12.67 -15.38
N SER A 338 -4.01 -13.96 -15.10
CA SER A 338 -4.17 -14.99 -16.14
C SER A 338 -5.30 -14.62 -17.11
N TRP A 339 -6.46 -14.24 -16.57
CA TRP A 339 -7.56 -13.76 -17.41
C TRP A 339 -7.28 -12.43 -18.08
N SER A 340 -6.59 -11.49 -17.41
CA SER A 340 -6.17 -10.21 -18.00
C SER A 340 -5.37 -10.45 -19.28
N PHE A 341 -4.35 -11.30 -19.21
CA PHE A 341 -3.46 -11.61 -20.34
C PHE A 341 -4.19 -12.34 -21.46
N PHE A 342 -5.03 -13.34 -21.12
CA PHE A 342 -5.86 -13.99 -22.12
C PHE A 342 -6.78 -12.99 -22.83
N MET A 343 -7.48 -12.14 -22.08
CA MET A 343 -8.39 -11.16 -22.67
C MET A 343 -7.64 -10.12 -23.52
N GLU A 344 -6.46 -9.68 -23.10
CA GLU A 344 -5.64 -8.72 -23.84
C GLU A 344 -5.17 -9.29 -25.19
N TYR A 345 -4.67 -10.53 -25.20
CA TYR A 345 -4.03 -11.10 -26.40
C TYR A 345 -4.94 -11.95 -27.27
N ALA A 346 -5.83 -12.75 -26.68
CA ALA A 346 -6.78 -13.56 -27.45
C ALA A 346 -7.97 -12.74 -27.95
N ARG A 347 -8.27 -11.59 -27.32
CA ARG A 347 -9.44 -10.75 -27.65
C ARG A 347 -9.12 -9.26 -27.70
N PRO A 348 -8.16 -8.85 -28.56
CA PRO A 348 -7.77 -7.47 -28.65
C PRO A 348 -8.95 -6.60 -29.11
N GLY A 349 -9.40 -5.69 -28.24
CA GLY A 349 -10.38 -4.65 -28.58
C GLY A 349 -11.85 -4.95 -28.27
N GLU A 350 -12.20 -6.09 -27.66
CA GLU A 350 -13.55 -6.33 -27.16
C GLU A 350 -13.92 -5.30 -26.07
N LYS A 351 -15.11 -4.70 -26.19
CA LYS A 351 -15.65 -3.72 -25.23
C LYS A 351 -17.13 -3.96 -24.97
N PRO A 352 -17.64 -3.76 -23.74
CA PRO A 352 -16.91 -3.28 -22.55
C PRO A 352 -16.04 -4.37 -21.91
N ALA A 353 -15.00 -3.93 -21.20
CA ALA A 353 -14.16 -4.81 -20.42
C ALA A 353 -14.95 -5.45 -19.27
N PRO A 354 -14.83 -6.76 -19.04
CA PRO A 354 -15.29 -7.36 -17.80
C PRO A 354 -14.56 -6.73 -16.61
N SER A 355 -15.23 -6.61 -15.47
CA SER A 355 -14.54 -6.35 -14.19
C SER A 355 -13.95 -7.66 -13.65
N VAL A 356 -12.95 -7.57 -12.78
CA VAL A 356 -12.39 -8.74 -12.09
C VAL A 356 -13.47 -9.54 -11.34
N GLN A 357 -14.47 -8.87 -10.75
CA GLN A 357 -15.60 -9.55 -10.11
C GLN A 357 -16.37 -10.51 -11.04
N SER A 358 -16.38 -10.26 -12.35
CA SER A 358 -17.06 -11.14 -13.30
C SER A 358 -16.37 -12.49 -13.51
N LEU A 359 -15.16 -12.66 -12.95
CA LEU A 359 -14.46 -13.95 -12.90
C LEU A 359 -15.07 -14.90 -11.88
N VAL A 360 -15.76 -14.38 -10.85
CA VAL A 360 -16.43 -15.20 -9.85
C VAL A 360 -17.60 -15.92 -10.53
N GLY A 361 -17.47 -17.24 -10.68
CA GLY A 361 -18.45 -18.07 -11.40
C GLY A 361 -18.26 -18.10 -12.93
N ALA A 362 -17.12 -17.64 -13.44
CA ALA A 362 -16.78 -17.78 -14.85
C ALA A 362 -16.79 -19.26 -15.29
N ALA A 363 -17.03 -19.48 -16.59
CA ALA A 363 -16.90 -20.79 -17.21
C ALA A 363 -15.48 -21.35 -17.04
N ALA A 364 -15.29 -22.62 -17.38
CA ALA A 364 -13.98 -23.24 -17.43
C ALA A 364 -12.96 -22.36 -18.18
N GLU A 365 -11.75 -22.27 -17.64
CA GLU A 365 -10.68 -21.43 -18.19
C GLU A 365 -10.39 -21.85 -19.65
N PRO A 366 -10.38 -20.92 -20.61
CA PRO A 366 -10.11 -21.21 -22.02
C PRO A 366 -8.61 -21.33 -22.33
N PHE A 367 -7.78 -21.42 -21.29
CA PHE A 367 -6.34 -21.49 -21.32
C PHE A 367 -5.86 -22.48 -20.25
N ASP A 368 -4.71 -23.10 -20.49
CA ASP A 368 -3.96 -23.80 -19.46
C ASP A 368 -3.10 -22.79 -18.71
N ARG A 369 -2.91 -22.99 -17.41
CA ARG A 369 -2.06 -22.12 -16.57
C ARG A 369 -1.12 -22.93 -15.70
N VAL A 370 0.09 -22.41 -15.53
CA VAL A 370 1.09 -22.91 -14.57
C VAL A 370 1.53 -21.72 -13.74
N ILE A 371 1.39 -21.81 -12.42
CA ILE A 371 1.76 -20.76 -11.47
C ILE A 371 2.77 -21.34 -10.48
N GLU A 372 3.82 -20.59 -10.22
CA GLU A 372 4.89 -20.98 -9.30
C GLU A 372 5.27 -19.81 -8.41
N THR A 373 5.53 -20.11 -7.14
CA THR A 373 6.13 -19.16 -6.20
C THR A 373 7.64 -19.32 -6.24
N LEU A 374 8.36 -18.23 -6.48
CA LEU A 374 9.82 -18.17 -6.46
C LEU A 374 10.27 -17.22 -5.35
N GLU A 375 11.54 -17.33 -4.95
CA GLU A 375 12.19 -16.45 -3.98
C GLU A 375 13.27 -15.61 -4.66
N PHE A 376 13.33 -14.34 -4.29
CA PHE A 376 14.45 -13.48 -4.65
C PHE A 376 15.67 -13.79 -3.79
N GLU A 377 16.83 -13.86 -4.42
CA GLU A 377 18.12 -13.87 -3.75
C GLU A 377 18.43 -12.51 -3.10
N PRO A 378 19.23 -12.48 -2.01
CA PRO A 378 19.63 -11.24 -1.36
C PRO A 378 20.22 -10.22 -2.32
N ALA A 379 20.05 -8.93 -2.01
CA ALA A 379 20.46 -7.87 -2.91
C ALA A 379 21.97 -7.86 -3.21
N THR A 380 22.33 -7.82 -4.48
CA THR A 380 23.72 -7.67 -4.97
C THR A 380 23.91 -6.35 -5.72
N GLN A 381 25.16 -5.93 -5.95
CA GLN A 381 25.49 -4.74 -6.75
C GLN A 381 25.37 -4.99 -8.26
N SER A 382 25.57 -6.25 -8.67
CA SER A 382 25.48 -6.73 -10.03
C SER A 382 25.08 -8.20 -10.06
N ARG A 383 24.61 -8.68 -11.22
CA ARG A 383 24.29 -10.08 -11.47
C ARG A 383 24.91 -10.51 -12.79
N CYS A 384 25.65 -11.61 -12.77
CA CYS A 384 26.11 -12.30 -13.98
C CYS A 384 25.12 -13.40 -14.33
N LEU A 385 24.68 -13.43 -15.59
CA LEU A 385 23.79 -14.45 -16.12
C LEU A 385 24.56 -15.31 -17.12
N ASP A 386 24.85 -16.55 -16.74
CA ASP A 386 25.65 -17.46 -17.56
C ASP A 386 24.91 -17.90 -18.82
N ALA A 387 25.67 -18.02 -19.92
CA ALA A 387 25.19 -18.49 -21.22
C ALA A 387 26.12 -19.57 -21.80
N PRO A 388 26.24 -20.74 -21.14
CA PRO A 388 27.20 -21.77 -21.53
C PRO A 388 26.97 -22.30 -22.95
N GLU A 389 25.74 -22.26 -23.46
CA GLU A 389 25.41 -22.67 -24.82
C GLU A 389 25.96 -21.73 -25.91
N LEU A 390 26.42 -20.54 -25.52
CA LEU A 390 27.04 -19.55 -26.40
C LEU A 390 28.57 -19.51 -26.24
N ALA A 391 29.14 -20.38 -25.40
CA ALA A 391 30.57 -20.55 -25.31
C ALA A 391 31.10 -21.02 -26.68
N GLU A 392 32.21 -20.41 -27.12
CA GLU A 392 32.87 -20.90 -28.32
C GLU A 392 33.36 -22.34 -28.06
N PRO A 393 33.16 -23.27 -29.02
CA PRO A 393 33.71 -24.60 -28.88
C PRO A 393 35.21 -24.47 -28.66
N PRO A 394 35.80 -25.24 -27.73
CA PRO A 394 37.23 -25.18 -27.49
C PRO A 394 37.94 -25.40 -28.82
N ASP A 395 38.72 -24.40 -29.24
CA ASP A 395 39.50 -24.49 -30.45
C ASP A 395 40.36 -25.75 -30.34
N ALA A 396 40.36 -26.62 -31.36
CA ALA A 396 40.91 -27.98 -31.27
C ALA A 396 42.45 -28.04 -31.09
N GLY A 397 43.09 -26.94 -30.71
CA GLY A 397 44.50 -26.82 -30.37
C GLY A 397 44.71 -26.67 -28.86
N ASP A 398 45.14 -27.76 -28.23
CA ASP A 398 45.93 -27.87 -27.00
C ASP A 398 45.86 -26.70 -25.98
N GLY A 399 44.82 -26.72 -25.13
CA GLY A 399 44.92 -26.20 -23.76
C GLY A 399 44.36 -24.80 -23.46
N VAL A 400 43.59 -24.19 -24.36
CA VAL A 400 42.89 -22.93 -24.07
C VAL A 400 41.56 -23.24 -23.36
N GLU A 401 41.41 -22.81 -22.10
CA GLU A 401 40.14 -22.87 -21.39
C GLU A 401 39.09 -22.07 -22.17
N SER A 402 37.92 -22.66 -22.44
CA SER A 402 36.81 -21.97 -23.11
C SER A 402 36.40 -20.76 -22.26
N GLU A 403 36.52 -19.56 -22.81
CA GLU A 403 36.09 -18.34 -22.14
C GLU A 403 34.57 -18.40 -21.95
N SER A 404 34.14 -18.60 -20.70
CA SER A 404 32.72 -18.53 -20.36
C SER A 404 32.19 -17.15 -20.73
N ARG A 405 31.04 -17.10 -21.40
CA ARG A 405 30.34 -15.86 -21.74
C ARG A 405 29.13 -15.67 -20.82
N ALA A 406 28.93 -14.43 -20.38
CA ALA A 406 27.83 -14.08 -19.49
C ALA A 406 27.26 -12.70 -19.83
N PHE A 407 26.00 -12.47 -19.46
CA PHE A 407 25.42 -11.13 -19.46
C PHE A 407 25.65 -10.50 -18.10
N VAL A 408 26.23 -9.30 -18.06
CA VAL A 408 26.56 -8.62 -16.81
C VAL A 408 25.59 -7.47 -16.56
N ILE A 409 24.69 -7.67 -15.60
CA ILE A 409 23.71 -6.67 -15.18
C ILE A 409 24.30 -5.87 -14.02
N ARG A 410 24.66 -4.62 -14.29
CA ARG A 410 25.33 -3.71 -13.34
C ARG A 410 24.33 -2.83 -12.59
N GLU A 411 23.29 -3.47 -12.08
CA GLU A 411 22.26 -2.76 -11.34
C GLU A 411 22.09 -3.40 -9.97
N LYS A 412 21.97 -2.58 -8.94
CA LYS A 412 21.76 -3.08 -7.58
C LYS A 412 20.32 -3.57 -7.43
N GLY A 413 20.10 -4.72 -6.80
CA GLY A 413 18.76 -5.26 -6.62
C GLY A 413 18.76 -6.70 -6.10
N GLU A 414 17.57 -7.17 -5.73
CA GLU A 414 17.32 -8.59 -5.46
C GLU A 414 16.98 -9.28 -6.79
N TYR A 415 17.45 -10.51 -6.98
CA TYR A 415 17.37 -11.21 -8.26
C TYR A 415 16.72 -12.59 -8.14
N ALA A 416 15.91 -12.98 -9.12
CA ALA A 416 15.35 -14.31 -9.23
C ALA A 416 15.42 -14.77 -10.68
N GLU A 417 15.96 -15.96 -10.91
CA GLU A 417 16.12 -16.55 -12.24
C GLU A 417 15.26 -17.80 -12.40
N PHE A 418 14.63 -17.97 -13.56
CA PHE A 418 13.95 -19.21 -13.91
C PHE A 418 13.97 -19.46 -15.43
N TRP A 419 13.81 -20.73 -15.78
CA TRP A 419 13.70 -21.19 -17.15
C TRP A 419 12.28 -21.66 -17.45
N ARG A 420 11.79 -21.37 -18.67
CA ARG A 420 10.51 -21.85 -19.17
C ARG A 420 10.64 -22.45 -20.55
N THR A 421 10.21 -23.70 -20.65
CA THR A 421 10.05 -24.42 -21.91
C THR A 421 8.63 -24.22 -22.41
N VAL A 422 8.47 -23.73 -23.64
CA VAL A 422 7.15 -23.45 -24.24
C VAL A 422 7.01 -24.17 -25.59
N ASP A 423 5.81 -24.70 -25.85
CA ASP A 423 5.46 -25.26 -27.15
C ASP A 423 4.85 -24.17 -28.04
N ARG A 424 5.60 -23.72 -29.03
CA ARG A 424 5.22 -22.57 -29.87
C ARG A 424 4.10 -22.87 -30.87
N ARG A 425 3.55 -24.09 -30.87
CA ARG A 425 2.28 -24.39 -31.57
C ARG A 425 1.07 -23.73 -30.90
N SER A 426 1.19 -23.39 -29.62
CA SER A 426 0.22 -22.61 -28.85
C SER A 426 0.69 -21.18 -28.65
N GLU A 427 -0.24 -20.31 -28.29
CA GLU A 427 0.07 -18.99 -27.80
C GLU A 427 0.44 -19.08 -26.32
N HIS A 428 1.45 -18.31 -25.89
CA HIS A 428 1.89 -18.28 -24.50
C HIS A 428 2.05 -16.85 -23.99
N VAL A 429 1.80 -16.67 -22.71
CA VAL A 429 2.21 -15.46 -21.97
C VAL A 429 2.94 -15.90 -20.73
N LEU A 430 4.22 -15.54 -20.64
CA LEU A 430 5.02 -15.69 -19.44
C LEU A 430 4.91 -14.41 -18.62
N PHE A 431 4.75 -14.51 -17.30
CA PHE A 431 4.57 -13.34 -16.47
C PHE A 431 5.15 -13.51 -15.06
N ALA A 432 5.31 -12.38 -14.38
CA ALA A 432 5.62 -12.34 -12.97
C ALA A 432 4.96 -11.15 -12.30
N PHE A 433 4.57 -11.32 -11.04
CA PHE A 433 3.92 -10.31 -10.23
C PHE A 433 4.39 -10.40 -8.79
N ASP A 434 4.61 -9.23 -8.21
CA ASP A 434 5.23 -9.10 -6.89
C ASP A 434 4.40 -8.14 -6.07
N TYR A 435 3.54 -8.71 -5.21
CA TYR A 435 2.64 -7.94 -4.38
C TYR A 435 3.42 -7.26 -3.25
N SER A 436 3.03 -6.03 -2.88
CA SER A 436 3.70 -5.29 -1.82
C SER A 436 2.72 -4.52 -0.97
N LEU A 437 2.77 -4.80 0.34
CA LEU A 437 1.99 -4.09 1.35
C LEU A 437 2.49 -2.67 1.61
N ARG A 438 3.75 -2.36 1.30
CA ARG A 438 4.33 -1.03 1.58
C ARG A 438 4.21 -0.07 0.39
N SER A 439 3.95 -0.60 -0.80
CA SER A 439 3.72 0.19 -2.00
C SER A 439 2.31 0.79 -2.00
N LYS A 440 2.20 2.10 -2.24
CA LYS A 440 0.88 2.75 -2.48
C LYS A 440 0.12 2.15 -3.67
N LYS A 441 0.82 1.42 -4.55
CA LYS A 441 0.22 0.74 -5.70
C LYS A 441 -0.22 -0.69 -5.42
N GLY A 442 0.14 -1.27 -4.27
CA GLY A 442 -0.10 -2.67 -3.92
C GLY A 442 0.84 -3.68 -4.61
N PHE A 443 1.89 -3.22 -5.29
CA PHE A 443 2.88 -4.08 -5.95
C PHE A 443 4.28 -3.44 -5.98
N CYS A 444 5.31 -4.28 -6.11
CA CYS A 444 6.67 -3.90 -6.43
C CYS A 444 6.86 -3.84 -7.95
N PRO A 445 7.36 -2.71 -8.51
CA PRO A 445 7.76 -2.69 -9.90
C PRO A 445 8.90 -3.69 -10.16
N LEU A 446 8.73 -4.52 -11.18
CA LEU A 446 9.76 -5.48 -11.60
C LEU A 446 10.49 -4.96 -12.84
N THR A 447 11.79 -5.22 -12.89
CA THR A 447 12.56 -5.19 -14.14
C THR A 447 12.83 -6.63 -14.55
N ALA A 448 12.53 -6.98 -15.79
CA ALA A 448 12.81 -8.30 -16.32
C ALA A 448 13.87 -8.24 -17.41
N TYR A 449 14.76 -9.21 -17.37
CA TYR A 449 15.76 -9.50 -18.37
C TYR A 449 15.45 -10.88 -18.93
N TRP A 450 15.33 -11.02 -20.24
CA TRP A 450 14.97 -12.31 -20.82
C TRP A 450 15.60 -12.56 -22.18
N ARG A 451 15.77 -13.83 -22.51
CA ARG A 451 16.25 -14.28 -23.83
C ARG A 451 15.69 -15.65 -24.16
N LYS A 452 15.63 -15.96 -25.46
CA LYS A 452 15.47 -17.34 -25.92
C LYS A 452 16.85 -18.03 -25.85
N LYS A 453 16.88 -19.32 -25.51
CA LYS A 453 18.12 -20.11 -25.48
C LYS A 453 18.84 -20.04 -26.82
N GLY A 454 20.13 -19.70 -26.79
CA GLY A 454 20.93 -19.48 -28.00
C GLY A 454 20.92 -18.05 -28.54
N ASP A 455 20.15 -17.13 -27.96
CA ASP A 455 20.22 -15.70 -28.33
C ASP A 455 21.41 -15.03 -27.62
N THR A 456 22.19 -14.24 -28.38
CA THR A 456 23.34 -13.47 -27.89
C THR A 456 22.97 -12.13 -27.26
N ARG A 457 21.67 -11.85 -27.11
CA ARG A 457 21.14 -10.59 -26.57
C ARG A 457 20.14 -10.87 -25.47
N LEU A 458 20.27 -10.12 -24.39
CA LEU A 458 19.32 -10.13 -23.29
C LEU A 458 18.41 -8.91 -23.41
N GLN A 459 17.11 -9.14 -23.58
CA GLN A 459 16.11 -8.06 -23.72
C GLN A 459 15.72 -7.54 -22.34
N VAL A 460 15.44 -6.23 -22.23
CA VAL A 460 15.06 -5.59 -20.97
C VAL A 460 13.64 -5.03 -21.02
N ALA A 461 12.84 -5.34 -19.99
CA ALA A 461 11.53 -4.76 -19.75
C ALA A 461 11.49 -4.11 -18.35
N ARG A 462 11.34 -2.78 -18.26
CA ARG A 462 11.49 -2.02 -17.00
C ARG A 462 10.16 -1.54 -16.40
N ASN A 463 10.13 -1.43 -15.07
CA ASN A 463 9.22 -0.61 -14.25
C ASN A 463 7.72 -0.83 -14.45
N ARG A 464 7.30 -2.08 -14.69
CA ARG A 464 5.89 -2.44 -14.83
C ARG A 464 5.31 -3.05 -13.55
N ALA A 465 3.98 -3.04 -13.46
CA ALA A 465 3.26 -3.68 -12.36
C ALA A 465 3.43 -5.20 -12.34
N SER A 466 3.53 -5.78 -13.53
CA SER A 466 3.89 -7.16 -13.77
C SER A 466 4.90 -7.20 -14.92
N PHE A 467 5.78 -8.18 -14.90
CA PHE A 467 6.47 -8.61 -16.12
C PHE A 467 5.51 -9.42 -16.99
N GLU A 468 5.60 -9.25 -18.30
CA GLU A 468 4.78 -9.92 -19.29
C GLU A 468 5.60 -10.11 -20.58
N LEU A 469 5.69 -11.35 -21.04
CA LEU A 469 6.31 -11.76 -22.29
C LEU A 469 5.30 -12.57 -23.10
N HIS A 470 4.73 -11.91 -24.11
CA HIS A 470 3.81 -12.54 -25.06
C HIS A 470 4.57 -13.23 -26.18
N LEU A 471 4.26 -14.51 -26.37
CA LEU A 471 4.88 -15.37 -27.35
C LEU A 471 3.78 -15.87 -28.31
N PRO A 472 3.52 -15.16 -29.42
CA PRO A 472 2.48 -15.55 -30.40
C PRO A 472 2.84 -16.90 -31.04
N PRO A 473 1.88 -17.72 -31.46
CA PRO A 473 2.18 -19.05 -32.01
C PRO A 473 3.09 -18.94 -33.25
N SER A 474 4.05 -19.86 -33.35
CA SER A 474 4.94 -20.01 -34.50
C SER A 474 4.88 -21.47 -34.95
N PRO A 475 4.10 -21.79 -36.00
CA PRO A 475 3.86 -23.18 -36.41
C PRO A 475 5.11 -23.95 -36.82
N GLU A 476 6.14 -23.24 -37.26
CA GLU A 476 7.44 -23.79 -37.64
C GLU A 476 8.35 -24.00 -36.42
N ALA A 477 8.08 -23.29 -35.32
CA ALA A 477 8.80 -23.47 -34.08
C ALA A 477 8.21 -24.64 -33.29
N GLY A 478 9.09 -25.56 -32.87
CA GLY A 478 8.73 -26.62 -31.95
C GLY A 478 8.75 -26.11 -30.51
N VAL A 479 9.53 -26.79 -29.68
CA VAL A 479 9.74 -26.42 -28.28
C VAL A 479 10.88 -25.40 -28.18
N GLU A 480 10.66 -24.31 -27.46
CA GLU A 480 11.64 -23.26 -27.22
C GLU A 480 11.85 -23.08 -25.71
N ASP A 481 13.10 -22.82 -25.31
CA ASP A 481 13.46 -22.52 -23.92
C ASP A 481 13.74 -21.03 -23.76
N TYR A 482 13.17 -20.42 -22.72
CA TYR A 482 13.38 -19.02 -22.36
C TYR A 482 14.02 -18.93 -20.99
N GLN A 483 15.07 -18.11 -20.87
CA GLN A 483 15.67 -17.74 -19.60
C GLN A 483 15.12 -16.37 -19.20
N ILE A 484 14.61 -16.27 -17.98
CA ILE A 484 14.06 -15.03 -17.43
C ILE A 484 14.76 -14.76 -16.10
N LEU A 485 15.30 -13.56 -15.98
CA LEU A 485 15.85 -13.02 -14.75
C LEU A 485 15.05 -11.78 -14.35
N LEU A 486 14.49 -11.80 -13.15
CA LEU A 486 13.74 -10.71 -12.58
C LEU A 486 14.59 -9.98 -11.56
N ARG A 487 14.47 -8.65 -11.55
CA ARG A 487 15.05 -7.79 -10.54
C ARG A 487 13.96 -6.98 -9.86
N ARG A 488 13.94 -7.07 -8.53
CA ARG A 488 13.11 -6.22 -7.67
C ARG A 488 13.84 -4.92 -7.32
N ASP A 489 13.15 -3.78 -7.47
CA ASP A 489 13.68 -2.46 -7.06
C ASP A 489 13.86 -2.43 -5.54
N GLN A 490 15.01 -1.96 -5.05
CA GLN A 490 15.32 -1.85 -3.62
C GLN A 490 14.43 -0.88 -2.85
N ARG A 491 13.76 0.02 -3.56
CA ARG A 491 12.74 0.91 -2.96
C ARG A 491 11.46 0.14 -2.66
N CYS A 492 11.31 -1.07 -3.19
CA CYS A 492 10.30 -1.97 -2.69
C CYS A 492 10.79 -2.64 -1.42
N ASP A 493 9.94 -2.62 -0.41
CA ASP A 493 10.20 -3.17 0.93
C ASP A 493 9.10 -4.22 1.21
N PRO A 494 9.15 -5.36 0.49
CA PRO A 494 8.18 -6.44 0.65
C PRO A 494 8.41 -7.14 1.99
N VAL A 495 7.36 -7.74 2.57
CA VAL A 495 7.55 -8.57 3.77
C VAL A 495 8.19 -9.91 3.41
N SER A 496 8.00 -10.35 2.16
CA SER A 496 8.49 -11.62 1.65
C SER A 496 9.51 -11.48 0.52
N ALA A 497 10.50 -12.37 0.53
CA ALA A 497 11.33 -12.64 -0.65
C ALA A 497 10.54 -13.39 -1.74
N GLN A 498 9.39 -13.97 -1.39
CA GLN A 498 8.56 -14.71 -2.32
C GLN A 498 7.78 -13.79 -3.25
N PHE A 499 7.57 -14.26 -4.48
CA PHE A 499 6.74 -13.61 -5.48
C PHE A 499 6.17 -14.64 -6.46
N MET A 500 5.20 -14.23 -7.27
CA MET A 500 4.53 -15.12 -8.21
C MET A 500 5.16 -15.02 -9.60
N THR A 501 5.40 -16.17 -10.22
CA THR A 501 5.59 -16.31 -11.68
C THR A 501 4.52 -17.20 -12.27
N GLY A 502 4.27 -17.05 -13.57
CA GLY A 502 3.35 -17.93 -14.26
C GLY A 502 3.53 -17.98 -15.75
N ALA A 503 2.87 -18.97 -16.34
CA ALA A 503 2.68 -19.10 -17.77
C ALA A 503 1.21 -19.44 -18.02
N ILE A 504 0.59 -18.76 -18.98
CA ILE A 504 -0.69 -19.21 -19.55
C ILE A 504 -0.50 -19.56 -21.01
N SER A 505 -1.28 -20.53 -21.49
CA SER A 505 -1.24 -20.94 -22.88
C SER A 505 -2.59 -21.35 -23.43
N TRP A 506 -2.82 -21.13 -24.71
CA TRP A 506 -4.02 -21.59 -25.39
C TRP A 506 -3.71 -21.96 -26.85
N PRO A 507 -4.43 -22.93 -27.44
CA PRO A 507 -4.28 -23.25 -28.85
C PRO A 507 -4.61 -22.03 -29.73
N ALA A 508 -3.87 -21.82 -30.82
CA ALA A 508 -4.16 -20.74 -31.77
C ALA A 508 -5.61 -20.78 -32.29
N ALA A 509 -6.16 -21.99 -32.48
CA ALA A 509 -7.56 -22.19 -32.88
C ALA A 509 -8.59 -21.78 -31.81
N ALA A 510 -8.21 -21.73 -30.54
CA ALA A 510 -9.09 -21.35 -29.44
C ALA A 510 -9.47 -19.86 -29.48
N GLN A 511 -8.65 -19.00 -30.12
CA GLN A 511 -9.00 -17.59 -30.37
C GLN A 511 -10.35 -17.45 -31.10
N MET A 512 -10.70 -18.41 -31.98
CA MET A 512 -11.96 -18.37 -32.73
C MET A 512 -13.15 -18.91 -31.93
N ALA A 513 -12.98 -19.95 -31.11
CA ALA A 513 -14.05 -20.53 -30.28
C ALA A 513 -14.37 -19.68 -29.05
N ALA A 514 -13.38 -18.92 -28.56
CA ALA A 514 -13.51 -18.08 -27.38
C ALA A 514 -14.62 -17.03 -27.50
N GLN A 515 -15.13 -16.67 -28.68
CA GLN A 515 -16.22 -15.70 -28.86
C GLN A 515 -17.51 -15.99 -28.03
N THR A 516 -17.63 -17.17 -27.42
CA THR A 516 -18.81 -17.64 -26.67
C THR A 516 -18.68 -17.62 -25.15
N VAL A 517 -17.53 -17.26 -24.54
CA VAL A 517 -17.45 -17.14 -23.07
C VAL A 517 -18.33 -15.96 -22.63
N ALA A 518 -19.54 -16.29 -22.16
CA ALA A 518 -20.50 -15.32 -21.68
C ALA A 518 -20.13 -14.95 -20.24
N PHE A 519 -19.52 -13.78 -20.06
CA PHE A 519 -19.53 -13.14 -18.75
C PHE A 519 -20.98 -12.78 -18.41
N GLU A 520 -21.44 -13.08 -17.21
CA GLU A 520 -22.76 -12.66 -16.76
C GLU A 520 -22.88 -11.13 -16.92
N LYS A 521 -23.75 -10.70 -17.85
CA LYS A 521 -24.04 -9.28 -18.04
C LYS A 521 -24.87 -8.80 -16.86
N ARG A 522 -24.20 -8.32 -15.82
CA ARG A 522 -24.88 -7.56 -14.77
C ARG A 522 -25.43 -6.27 -15.37
N PRO A 523 -26.67 -5.84 -15.04
CA PRO A 523 -27.15 -4.53 -15.43
C PRO A 523 -26.11 -3.48 -14.97
N PRO A 524 -25.77 -2.49 -15.80
CA PRO A 524 -24.80 -1.48 -15.42
C PRO A 524 -25.26 -0.85 -14.10
N ALA A 525 -24.38 -0.84 -13.10
CA ALA A 525 -24.58 -0.02 -11.91
C ALA A 525 -24.90 1.41 -12.36
N ALA A 526 -25.85 2.07 -11.68
CA ALA A 526 -26.29 3.41 -12.02
C ALA A 526 -25.07 4.29 -12.31
N LYS A 527 -25.01 4.87 -13.52
CA LYS A 527 -23.84 5.60 -14.01
C LYS A 527 -23.63 6.83 -13.13
N ASN A 528 -22.69 6.74 -12.19
CA ASN A 528 -22.10 7.92 -11.57
C ASN A 528 -21.27 8.66 -12.65
N GLU A 529 -21.23 9.98 -12.59
CA GLU A 529 -20.60 10.88 -13.59
C GLU A 529 -19.08 10.63 -13.82
N GLU A 530 -18.46 9.72 -13.07
CA GLU A 530 -17.04 9.31 -13.19
C GLU A 530 -16.66 8.67 -14.54
N SER A 531 -17.64 8.23 -15.34
CA SER A 531 -17.37 7.60 -16.65
C SER A 531 -16.65 8.51 -17.68
N HIS A 532 -16.72 9.84 -17.51
CA HIS A 532 -16.00 10.78 -18.38
C HIS A 532 -14.49 10.86 -18.08
N ALA A 533 -14.08 10.71 -16.82
CA ALA A 533 -12.66 10.70 -16.43
C ALA A 533 -11.95 9.42 -16.92
N LEU A 534 -12.62 8.26 -16.79
CA LEU A 534 -12.13 6.96 -17.28
C LEU A 534 -12.00 6.91 -18.81
N ALA A 535 -12.92 7.53 -19.55
CA ALA A 535 -12.82 7.63 -21.01
C ALA A 535 -11.68 8.56 -21.49
N GLY A 536 -11.26 9.51 -20.65
CA GLY A 536 -10.05 10.32 -20.83
C GLY A 536 -8.78 9.51 -20.58
N MET A 537 -8.70 8.80 -19.45
CA MET A 537 -7.59 7.92 -19.08
C MET A 537 -7.38 6.79 -20.10
N GLN A 538 -8.43 6.14 -20.59
CA GLN A 538 -8.32 5.07 -21.59
C GLN A 538 -7.82 5.57 -22.97
N ARG A 539 -8.19 6.80 -23.36
CA ARG A 539 -7.65 7.43 -24.59
C ARG A 539 -6.20 7.85 -24.40
N ALA A 540 -5.82 8.31 -23.21
CA ALA A 540 -4.42 8.55 -22.85
C ALA A 540 -3.61 7.24 -22.87
N TRP A 541 -4.15 6.14 -22.34
CA TRP A 541 -3.51 4.81 -22.32
C TRP A 541 -3.32 4.20 -23.72
N ARG A 542 -4.28 4.37 -24.64
CA ARG A 542 -4.10 3.95 -26.05
C ARG A 542 -3.07 4.80 -26.79
N ARG A 543 -3.01 6.12 -26.51
CA ARG A 543 -1.98 7.01 -27.08
C ARG A 543 -0.60 6.74 -26.48
N PHE A 544 -0.56 6.35 -25.21
CA PHE A 544 0.62 5.89 -24.47
C PHE A 544 1.21 4.62 -25.09
N ARG A 545 0.41 3.55 -25.28
CA ARG A 545 0.86 2.32 -25.96
C ARG A 545 1.31 2.51 -27.41
N ALA A 546 0.84 3.56 -28.09
CA ALA A 546 1.20 3.86 -29.47
C ALA A 546 2.37 4.86 -29.60
N CYS A 547 3.00 5.29 -28.50
CA CYS A 547 4.03 6.34 -28.48
C CYS A 547 3.60 7.64 -29.21
N ARG A 548 2.32 8.01 -29.14
CA ARG A 548 1.73 9.18 -29.85
C ARG A 548 1.28 10.29 -28.89
N LEU A 549 1.94 10.45 -27.75
CA LEU A 549 1.63 11.52 -26.80
C LEU A 549 2.37 12.83 -27.12
N SER A 550 1.77 13.93 -26.68
CA SER A 550 2.42 15.24 -26.57
C SER A 550 3.63 15.12 -25.62
N PRO A 551 4.79 15.76 -25.92
CA PRO A 551 6.02 15.68 -25.11
C PRO A 551 5.90 16.06 -23.62
N LYS A 552 4.76 16.62 -23.19
CA LYS A 552 4.51 17.05 -21.82
C LYS A 552 3.90 15.98 -20.91
N ASP A 553 3.30 14.93 -21.47
CA ASP A 553 2.52 13.93 -20.71
C ASP A 553 3.10 12.51 -20.75
N ALA A 554 4.10 12.27 -21.60
CA ALA A 554 4.85 11.01 -21.62
C ALA A 554 6.10 11.15 -20.74
N ARG A 555 6.33 10.17 -19.85
CA ARG A 555 7.67 10.01 -19.30
C ARG A 555 8.55 9.50 -20.45
N PRO A 556 9.70 10.15 -20.76
CA PRO A 556 10.57 9.74 -21.87
C PRO A 556 10.97 8.26 -21.83
N GLU A 557 11.03 7.70 -20.63
CA GLU A 557 11.37 6.30 -20.31
C GLU A 557 10.48 5.26 -21.02
N ASP A 558 9.20 5.59 -21.28
CA ASP A 558 8.22 4.63 -21.83
C ASP A 558 8.24 4.55 -23.37
N CYS A 559 9.04 5.40 -24.04
CA CYS A 559 9.16 5.48 -25.51
C CYS A 559 10.59 5.21 -26.01
N SER A 560 11.51 4.83 -25.12
CA SER A 560 12.85 4.43 -25.51
C SER A 560 12.81 3.14 -26.34
N PRO A 561 13.70 2.98 -27.34
CA PRO A 561 13.86 1.69 -28.01
C PRO A 561 14.13 0.60 -26.97
N PRO A 562 13.75 -0.67 -27.23
CA PRO A 562 14.02 -1.77 -26.32
C PRO A 562 15.51 -1.78 -25.98
N GLU A 563 15.80 -1.75 -24.69
CA GLU A 563 17.17 -1.85 -24.19
C GLU A 563 17.60 -3.31 -24.27
N TYR A 564 18.84 -3.54 -24.67
CA TYR A 564 19.46 -4.85 -24.69
C TYR A 564 20.81 -4.79 -23.97
N ILE A 565 21.16 -5.90 -23.34
CA ILE A 565 22.51 -6.14 -22.82
C ILE A 565 23.17 -7.14 -23.77
N GLU A 566 24.32 -6.75 -24.30
CA GLU A 566 25.14 -7.61 -25.16
C GLU A 566 25.94 -8.59 -24.29
N LEU A 567 26.24 -9.75 -24.85
CA LEU A 567 27.03 -10.78 -24.20
C LEU A 567 28.48 -10.33 -24.00
N GLU A 568 29.04 -10.50 -22.81
CA GLU A 568 30.42 -10.12 -22.47
C GLU A 568 31.26 -11.38 -22.15
N PRO A 569 32.59 -11.35 -22.40
CA PRO A 569 33.50 -12.34 -21.82
C PRO A 569 33.42 -12.28 -20.29
N SER A 570 33.19 -13.41 -19.62
CA SER A 570 33.15 -13.47 -18.17
C SER A 570 34.58 -13.45 -17.63
N SER A 571 35.12 -12.26 -17.38
CA SER A 571 36.29 -12.15 -16.53
C SER A 571 35.86 -12.55 -15.12
N ARG A 572 36.28 -13.73 -14.64
CA ARG A 572 36.15 -14.09 -13.22
C ARG A 572 36.98 -13.11 -12.39
N GLU A 573 36.42 -11.94 -12.07
CA GLU A 573 36.86 -11.19 -10.89
C GLU A 573 36.35 -11.97 -9.67
N GLN A 574 37.29 -12.50 -8.89
CA GLN A 574 37.03 -13.26 -7.66
C GLN A 574 36.42 -12.39 -6.56
#